data_AF-A0A1C9I6E6-F1
#
_entry.id   AF-A0A1C9I6E6-F1
#
_cell.length_a   1.000
_cell.length_b   1.000
_cell.length_c   1.000
_cell.angle_alpha   90.00
_cell.angle_beta   90.00
_cell.angle_gamma   90.00
#
_symmetry.space_group_name_H-M   'P 1'
#
loop_
_entity.id
_entity.type
_entity.pdbx_description
1 polymer ?
#
loop_
_entity_poly.entity_id
_entity_poly.type
_entity_poly.pdbx_seq_one_letter_code
_entity_poly.pdbx_strand_id
1 'polypeptide(L)'
;MRSSPPTSLSSSPITAISIIHRLTYKRTNHRNIHVRGFIEEGTTTTPFDMTVLNELDRFHLAIEAIERVPGMKEKAGEALAVFRGKLAEHHDYVREYGEDMPEVRNWTWQTA
;
A
#
# COMPACT_ATOMS: atom_id res chain seq x y z
N MET A 1 -15.47 33.19 30.56
CA MET A 1 -14.07 33.32 30.07
C MET A 1 -13.64 31.96 29.54
N ARG A 2 -12.98 31.96 28.39
CA ARG A 2 -12.90 30.90 27.37
C ARG A 2 -12.50 29.51 27.89
N SER A 3 -13.40 28.54 27.69
CA SER A 3 -13.05 27.12 27.61
C SER A 3 -12.29 26.88 26.31
N SER A 4 -11.04 26.46 26.40
CA SER A 4 -10.27 25.96 25.26
C SER A 4 -10.90 24.64 24.79
N PRO A 5 -11.07 24.40 23.48
CA PRO A 5 -11.61 23.12 23.02
C PRO A 5 -10.57 22.02 23.23
N PRO A 6 -10.98 20.76 23.50
CA PRO A 6 -10.07 19.64 23.46
C PRO A 6 -9.59 19.49 22.02
N THR A 7 -8.28 19.57 21.80
CA THR A 7 -7.65 19.19 20.53
C THR A 7 -7.87 17.70 20.35
N SER A 8 -8.96 17.31 19.71
CA SER A 8 -9.06 15.99 19.11
C SER A 8 -7.96 15.92 18.07
N LEU A 9 -6.92 15.14 18.36
CA LEU A 9 -6.01 14.63 17.35
C LEU A 9 -6.87 13.78 16.41
N SER A 10 -7.45 14.43 15.40
CA SER A 10 -7.86 13.78 14.17
C SER A 10 -6.58 13.16 13.61
N SER A 11 -6.36 11.87 13.89
CA SER A 11 -5.48 11.05 13.08
C SER A 11 -6.07 11.10 11.68
N SER A 12 -5.52 12.02 10.89
CA SER A 12 -5.75 12.02 9.45
C SER A 12 -4.62 11.17 8.87
N PRO A 13 -4.92 10.22 7.97
CA PRO A 13 -3.96 9.19 7.53
C PRO A 13 -2.72 9.80 6.85
N ILE A 14 -2.88 11.03 6.36
CA ILE A 14 -1.87 11.90 5.78
C ILE A 14 -0.70 12.18 6.73
N THR A 15 -0.91 12.16 8.06
CA THR A 15 0.07 12.66 9.03
C THR A 15 1.29 11.76 9.12
N ALA A 16 1.13 10.43 9.13
CA ALA A 16 2.24 9.49 9.24
C ALA A 16 3.15 9.52 8.00
N ILE A 17 2.55 9.54 6.81
CA ILE A 17 3.27 9.67 5.53
C ILE A 17 4.01 11.02 5.46
N SER A 18 3.40 12.09 5.98
CA SER A 18 4.02 13.42 6.02
C SER A 18 5.28 13.49 6.89
N ILE A 19 5.42 12.63 7.91
CA ILE A 19 6.62 12.61 8.77
C ILE A 19 7.84 12.21 7.94
N ILE A 20 7.72 11.16 7.13
CA ILE A 20 8.85 10.68 6.32
C ILE A 20 9.24 11.74 5.29
N HIS A 21 8.28 12.41 4.65
CA HIS A 21 8.56 13.55 3.78
C HIS A 21 9.24 14.71 4.52
N ARG A 22 8.80 15.05 5.74
CA ARG A 22 9.41 16.10 6.57
C ARG A 22 10.79 15.74 7.12
N LEU A 23 11.10 14.46 7.29
CA LEU A 23 12.43 14.02 7.71
C LEU A 23 13.42 13.98 6.53
N THR A 24 12.91 13.75 5.33
CA THR A 24 13.74 13.55 4.14
C THR A 24 13.90 14.80 3.28
N TYR A 25 13.12 15.88 3.47
CA TYR A 25 13.15 17.06 2.59
C TYR A 25 14.53 17.72 2.39
N LYS A 26 15.45 17.56 3.36
CA LYS A 26 16.83 18.09 3.29
C LYS A 26 17.86 17.09 2.76
N ARG A 27 17.45 15.85 2.46
CA ARG A 27 18.34 14.82 1.93
C ARG A 27 18.41 14.92 0.42
N THR A 28 19.61 14.72 -0.14
CA THR A 28 19.79 14.49 -1.58
C THR A 28 18.87 13.35 -2.03
N ASN A 29 18.26 13.49 -3.22
CA ASN A 29 17.32 12.53 -3.81
C ASN A 29 15.91 12.45 -3.17
N HIS A 30 15.53 13.36 -2.26
CA HIS A 30 14.21 13.32 -1.61
C HIS A 30 13.00 13.41 -2.58
N ARG A 31 13.20 13.98 -3.77
CA ARG A 31 12.17 14.07 -4.82
C ARG A 31 11.79 12.71 -5.42
N ASN A 32 12.67 11.72 -5.31
CA ASN A 32 12.45 10.35 -5.80
C ASN A 32 11.98 9.41 -4.68
N ILE A 33 11.72 9.93 -3.47
CA ILE A 33 11.18 9.15 -2.36
C ILE A 33 9.66 9.20 -2.44
N HIS A 34 9.07 8.03 -2.69
CA HIS A 34 7.63 7.82 -2.63
C HIS A 34 7.31 6.99 -1.39
N VAL A 35 6.50 7.57 -0.52
CA VAL A 35 6.15 6.95 0.75
C VAL A 35 4.73 6.43 0.65
N ARG A 36 4.58 5.14 0.91
CA ARG A 36 3.30 4.50 1.20
C ARG A 36 3.19 4.26 2.70
N GLY A 37 2.01 4.43 3.25
CA GLY A 37 1.74 4.23 4.66
C GLY A 37 0.27 3.90 4.87
N PHE A 38 -0.07 3.56 6.10
CA PHE A 38 -1.44 3.27 6.51
C PHE A 38 -2.36 4.45 6.20
N ILE A 39 -3.47 4.19 5.51
CA ILE A 39 -4.45 5.20 5.10
C ILE A 39 -5.74 5.16 5.94
N GLU A 40 -5.71 4.49 7.11
CA GLU A 40 -6.86 4.37 8.02
C GLU A 40 -8.07 3.65 7.43
N GLU A 41 -7.88 2.93 6.31
CA GLU A 41 -8.88 2.03 5.77
C GLU A 41 -8.79 0.69 6.50
N GLY A 42 -9.85 0.35 7.24
CA GLY A 42 -9.87 -0.87 8.04
C GLY A 42 -11.27 -1.36 8.37
N THR A 43 -11.46 -2.66 8.21
CA THR A 43 -12.68 -3.39 8.61
C THR A 43 -12.27 -4.74 9.21
N THR A 44 -13.23 -5.50 9.75
CA THR A 44 -12.97 -6.88 10.16
C THR A 44 -12.80 -7.74 8.91
N THR A 45 -11.55 -7.93 8.48
CA THR A 45 -11.20 -8.73 7.30
C THR A 45 -9.89 -9.49 7.53
N THR A 46 -9.41 -10.19 6.51
CA THR A 46 -8.18 -10.98 6.55
C THR A 46 -6.94 -10.09 6.62
N PRO A 47 -5.82 -10.58 7.19
CA PRO A 47 -4.61 -9.78 7.34
C PRO A 47 -4.04 -9.24 6.02
N PHE A 48 -4.10 -9.99 4.92
CA PHE A 48 -3.63 -9.49 3.63
C PHE A 48 -4.64 -8.52 3.01
N ASP A 49 -5.94 -8.78 3.11
CA ASP A 49 -6.96 -7.82 2.64
C ASP A 49 -6.83 -6.47 3.34
N MET A 50 -6.49 -6.46 4.64
CA MET A 50 -6.14 -5.21 5.35
C MET A 50 -4.96 -4.45 4.70
N THR A 51 -3.98 -5.16 4.14
CA THR A 51 -2.87 -4.51 3.41
C THR A 51 -3.30 -4.03 2.02
N VAL A 52 -4.19 -4.76 1.36
CA VAL A 52 -4.75 -4.40 0.05
C VAL A 52 -5.62 -3.15 0.16
N LEU A 53 -6.48 -3.07 1.18
CA LEU A 53 -7.30 -1.88 1.47
C LEU A 53 -6.46 -0.64 1.72
N ASN A 54 -5.24 -0.81 2.24
CA ASN A 54 -4.31 0.28 2.48
C ASN A 54 -3.33 0.53 1.31
N GLU A 55 -3.48 -0.18 0.19
CA GLU A 55 -2.54 -0.15 -0.94
C GLU A 55 -1.07 -0.43 -0.52
N LEU A 56 -0.90 -1.24 0.53
CA LEU A 56 0.39 -1.65 1.10
C LEU A 56 0.78 -3.08 0.73
N ASP A 57 -0.06 -3.77 -0.04
CA ASP A 57 0.23 -5.13 -0.47
C ASP A 57 1.29 -5.18 -1.58
N ARG A 58 1.82 -6.38 -1.80
CA ARG A 58 2.88 -6.65 -2.77
C ARG A 58 2.53 -6.27 -4.21
N PHE A 59 1.25 -6.34 -4.60
CA PHE A 59 0.82 -6.05 -5.97
C PHE A 59 0.75 -4.53 -6.20
N HIS A 60 0.18 -3.76 -5.28
CA HIS A 60 0.19 -2.29 -5.36
C HIS A 60 1.63 -1.75 -5.37
N LEU A 61 2.50 -2.26 -4.49
CA LEU A 61 3.91 -1.86 -4.45
C LEU A 61 4.64 -2.19 -5.76
N ALA A 62 4.36 -3.35 -6.37
CA ALA A 62 4.96 -3.73 -7.65
C ALA A 62 4.47 -2.85 -8.82
N ILE A 63 3.16 -2.58 -8.88
CA ILE A 63 2.55 -1.67 -9.86
C ILE A 63 3.20 -0.30 -9.78
N GLU A 64 3.33 0.25 -8.57
CA GLU A 64 3.96 1.54 -8.34
C GLU A 64 5.42 1.60 -8.71
N ALA A 65 6.18 0.55 -8.40
CA ALA A 65 7.57 0.46 -8.80
C ALA A 65 7.69 0.52 -10.33
N ILE A 66 6.85 -0.23 -11.05
CA ILE A 66 6.82 -0.24 -12.52
C ILE A 66 6.42 1.12 -13.10
N GLU A 67 5.37 1.75 -12.54
CA GLU A 67 4.85 3.01 -13.06
C GLU A 67 5.79 4.19 -12.82
N ARG A 68 6.62 4.15 -11.76
CA ARG A 68 7.53 5.24 -11.42
C ARG A 68 8.94 5.09 -11.99
N VAL A 69 9.35 3.90 -12.41
CA VAL A 69 10.64 3.73 -13.08
C VAL A 69 10.52 4.20 -14.54
N PRO A 70 11.29 5.23 -14.97
CA PRO A 70 11.23 5.73 -16.34
C PRO A 70 11.54 4.61 -17.35
N GLY A 71 10.68 4.45 -18.35
CA GLY A 71 10.84 3.46 -19.43
C GLY A 71 10.47 2.01 -19.07
N MET A 72 10.02 1.72 -17.84
CA MET A 72 9.51 0.39 -17.46
C MET A 72 8.05 0.17 -17.85
N LYS A 73 7.22 1.20 -17.74
CA LYS A 73 5.77 1.11 -18.01
C LYS A 73 5.43 0.54 -19.40
N GLU A 74 6.21 0.91 -20.43
CA GLU A 74 6.03 0.43 -21.80
C GLU A 74 6.43 -1.04 -21.97
N LYS A 75 7.37 -1.53 -21.15
CA LYS A 75 7.91 -2.90 -21.23
C LYS A 75 7.15 -3.89 -20.33
N ALA A 76 6.52 -3.40 -19.27
CA ALA A 76 5.91 -4.20 -18.23
C ALA A 76 4.37 -4.19 -18.26
N GLY A 77 3.77 -3.86 -19.41
CA GLY A 77 2.31 -3.81 -19.57
C GLY A 77 1.61 -5.12 -19.21
N GLU A 78 2.20 -6.26 -19.58
CA GLU A 78 1.69 -7.59 -19.21
C GLU A 78 1.75 -7.83 -17.69
N ALA A 79 2.88 -7.52 -17.06
CA ALA A 79 3.03 -7.65 -15.60
C ALA A 79 2.03 -6.77 -14.84
N LEU A 80 1.78 -5.54 -15.30
CA LEU A 80 0.75 -4.67 -14.74
C LEU A 80 -0.66 -5.27 -14.85
N ALA A 81 -0.98 -5.89 -16.00
CA ALA A 81 -2.25 -6.56 -16.19
C ALA A 81 -2.40 -7.76 -15.25
N VAL A 82 -1.34 -8.56 -15.07
CA VAL A 82 -1.31 -9.69 -14.14
C VAL A 82 -1.53 -9.22 -12.70
N PHE A 83 -0.82 -8.19 -12.24
CA PHE A 83 -0.97 -7.68 -10.88
C PHE A 83 -2.37 -7.12 -10.61
N ARG A 84 -2.94 -6.40 -11.58
CA ARG A 84 -4.34 -5.91 -11.48
C ARG A 84 -5.35 -7.06 -11.47
N GLY A 85 -5.12 -8.09 -12.28
CA GLY A 85 -5.93 -9.31 -12.27
C GLY A 85 -5.87 -10.03 -10.93
N LYS A 86 -4.69 -10.12 -10.32
CA LYS A 86 -4.48 -10.73 -9.00
C LYS A 86 -5.20 -9.96 -7.88
N LEU A 87 -5.24 -8.63 -7.95
CA LEU A 87 -6.02 -7.82 -7.02
C LEU A 87 -7.52 -8.09 -7.12
N ALA A 88 -8.04 -8.22 -8.35
CA ALA A 88 -9.45 -8.59 -8.57
C ALA A 88 -9.75 -10.01 -8.06
N GLU A 89 -8.89 -10.98 -8.38
CA GLU A 89 -9.00 -12.36 -7.90
C GLU A 89 -8.99 -12.43 -6.37
N HIS A 90 -8.09 -11.66 -5.74
CA HIS A 90 -8.00 -11.58 -4.28
C HIS A 90 -9.28 -11.05 -3.65
N HIS A 91 -9.80 -9.96 -4.17
CA HIS A 91 -11.02 -9.32 -3.70
C HIS A 91 -12.24 -10.24 -3.76
N ASP A 92 -12.33 -11.06 -4.82
CA ASP A 92 -13.42 -12.03 -4.95
C ASP A 92 -13.20 -13.22 -3.99
N TYR A 93 -11.97 -13.71 -3.89
CA TYR A 93 -11.60 -14.84 -3.02
C TYR A 93 -11.85 -14.55 -1.53
N VAL A 94 -11.45 -13.37 -1.03
CA VAL A 94 -11.65 -13.02 0.39
C VAL A 94 -13.13 -12.95 0.74
N ARG A 95 -13.99 -12.52 -0.19
CA ARG A 95 -15.45 -12.46 0.05
C ARG A 95 -16.12 -13.82 0.01
N GLU A 96 -15.62 -14.71 -0.83
CA GLU A 96 -16.16 -16.07 -0.96
C GLU A 96 -15.71 -16.98 0.20
N TYR A 97 -14.42 -16.92 0.56
CA TYR A 97 -13.82 -17.88 1.49
C TYR A 97 -13.50 -17.29 2.87
N GLY A 98 -13.46 -15.96 3.03
CA GLY A 98 -13.10 -15.32 4.29
C GLY A 98 -11.63 -15.55 4.70
N GLU A 99 -10.78 -15.96 3.76
CA GLU A 99 -9.39 -16.33 3.99
C GLU A 99 -8.49 -15.72 2.91
N ASP A 100 -7.21 -15.50 3.22
CA ASP A 100 -6.26 -15.03 2.21
C ASP A 100 -5.96 -16.13 1.18
N MET A 101 -5.65 -15.72 -0.05
CA MET A 101 -5.31 -16.65 -1.13
C MET A 101 -4.15 -17.58 -0.74
N PRO A 102 -4.18 -18.86 -1.15
CA PRO A 102 -3.10 -19.81 -0.87
C PRO A 102 -1.73 -19.34 -1.38
N GLU A 103 -1.71 -18.62 -2.50
CA GLU A 103 -0.50 -18.03 -3.09
C GLU A 103 0.15 -16.95 -2.20
N VAL A 104 -0.63 -16.29 -1.36
CA VAL A 104 -0.14 -15.30 -0.40
C VAL A 104 0.32 -16.01 0.88
N ARG A 105 -0.49 -16.92 1.40
CA ARG A 105 -0.20 -17.65 2.65
C ARG A 105 1.00 -18.57 2.56
N ASN A 106 1.16 -19.26 1.44
CA ASN A 106 2.25 -20.22 1.22
C ASN A 106 3.48 -19.57 0.58
N TRP A 107 3.50 -18.24 0.44
CA TRP A 107 4.64 -17.55 -0.14
C TRP A 107 5.85 -17.60 0.81
N THR A 108 6.98 -18.02 0.27
CA THR A 108 8.26 -18.04 0.99
C THR A 108 9.33 -17.34 0.17
N TRP A 109 10.27 -16.72 0.86
CA TRP A 109 11.44 -16.16 0.20
C TRP A 109 12.32 -17.29 -0.30
N GLN A 110 12.49 -17.40 -1.61
CA GLN A 110 13.45 -18.33 -2.19
C GLN A 110 14.84 -17.71 -2.05
N THR A 111 15.64 -18.26 -1.12
CA THR A 111 17.07 -18.01 -1.09
C THR A 111 17.73 -18.82 -2.20
N ALA A 112 18.37 -18.13 -3.14
CA ALA A 112 19.23 -18.73 -4.16
C ALA A 112 20.52 -19.28 -3.56
#